data_AF-A0A2M6GJP1-F1
#
_entry.id   AF-A0A2M6GJP1-F1
#
_cell.length_a   1.000
_cell.length_b   1.000
_cell.length_c   1.000
_cell.angle_alpha   90.00
_cell.angle_beta   90.00
_cell.angle_gamma   90.00
#
_symmetry.space_group_name_H-M   'P 1'
#
loop_
_entity.id
_entity.type
_entity.pdbx_description
1 polymer ?
#
loop_
_entity_poly.entity_id
_entity_poly.type
_entity_poly.pdbx_seq_one_letter_code
_entity_poly.pdbx_strand_id
1 'polypeptide(L)' 'MLIQHLKELEADNLVLRKAMAVVPPHGEYSLNPACLAIGPVLIVTADWGLKNR' A
#
# COMPACT_ATOMS: atom_id res chain seq x y z
N MET A 1 2.42 -9.83 -11.21
CA MET A 1 1.30 -8.87 -11.31
C MET A 1 1.37 -7.90 -10.14
N LEU A 2 2.11 -6.79 -10.28
CA LEU A 2 2.22 -5.75 -9.24
C LEU A 2 1.38 -4.52 -9.59
N ILE A 3 1.45 -4.10 -10.87
CA ILE A 3 0.72 -2.94 -11.37
C ILE A 3 -0.80 -3.09 -11.26
N GLN A 4 -1.31 -4.32 -11.34
CA GLN A 4 -2.74 -4.59 -11.19
C GLN A 4 -3.20 -4.34 -9.74
N HIS A 5 -2.53 -4.93 -8.76
CA HIS A 5 -2.85 -4.72 -7.35
C HIS A 5 -2.68 -3.24 -6.94
N LEU A 6 -1.68 -2.53 -7.47
CA LEU A 6 -1.54 -1.10 -7.19
C LEU A 6 -2.71 -0.27 -7.73
N LYS A 7 -3.25 -0.63 -8.90
CA LYS A 7 -4.45 0.02 -9.45
C LYS A 7 -5.70 -0.32 -8.64
N GLU A 8 -5.83 -1.55 -8.16
CA GLU A 8 -6.94 -1.98 -7.29
C GLU A 8 -6.88 -1.21 -5.94
N LEU A 9 -5.71 -1.15 -5.31
CA LEU A 9 -5.51 -0.39 -4.07
C LEU A 9 -5.70 1.13 -4.24
N GLU A 10 -5.35 1.69 -5.41
CA GLU A 10 -5.64 3.08 -5.76
C GLU A 10 -7.16 3.30 -5.93
N ALA A 11 -7.87 2.39 -6.60
CA ALA A 11 -9.33 2.44 -6.76
C ALA A 11 -10.08 2.35 -5.42
N ASP A 12 -9.57 1.55 -4.49
CA ASP A 12 -10.10 1.41 -3.13
C ASP A 12 -9.70 2.56 -2.19
N ASN A 13 -9.00 3.59 -2.68
CA ASN A 13 -8.43 4.70 -1.92
C ASN A 13 -7.49 4.28 -0.77
N LEU A 14 -6.88 3.09 -0.87
CA LEU A 14 -5.94 2.58 0.13
C LEU A 14 -4.52 3.13 -0.10
N VAL A 15 -4.17 3.36 -1.37
CA VAL A 15 -2.86 3.86 -1.79
C VAL A 15 -3.04 5.10 -2.66
N LEU A 16 -2.21 6.11 -2.42
CA LEU A 16 -2.13 7.34 -3.20
C LEU A 16 -0.99 7.22 -4.21
N ARG A 17 -1.31 7.44 -5.48
CA ARG A 17 -0.34 7.45 -6.58
C ARG A 17 0.04 8.88 -6.94
N LYS A 18 1.34 9.16 -6.99
CA LYS A 18 1.90 10.43 -7.44
C LYS A 18 2.79 10.22 -8.65
N ALA A 19 2.42 10.81 -9.78
CA ALA A 19 3.25 10.80 -10.98
C ALA A 19 4.33 11.89 -10.87
N MET A 20 5.60 11.49 -10.90
CA MET A 20 6.75 12.40 -10.85
C MET A 20 7.22 12.66 -12.28
N ALA A 21 6.96 13.87 -12.78
CA ALA A 21 7.37 14.32 -14.11
C ALA A 21 8.82 14.83 -14.14
N VAL A 22 9.71 14.18 -13.38
CA VAL A 22 11.16 14.45 -13.38
C VAL A 22 11.86 13.51 -14.35
N VAL A 23 13.12 13.77 -14.73
CA VAL A 23 13.91 12.83 -15.54
C VAL A 23 14.81 12.00 -14.63
N PRO A 24 14.73 10.66 -14.65
CA PRO A 24 13.77 9.81 -15.38
C PRO A 24 12.36 9.81 -14.74
N PRO A 25 11.29 9.72 -15.55
CA PRO A 25 9.93 9.77 -15.05
C PRO A 25 9.61 8.51 -14.25
N HIS A 26 9.04 8.70 -13.05
CA HIS A 26 8.66 7.61 -12.17
C HIS A 26 7.36 7.92 -11.44
N GLY A 27 6.72 6.88 -10.91
CA GLY A 27 5.54 6.99 -10.06
C GLY A 27 5.88 6.58 -8.64
N GLU A 28 5.50 7.41 -7.69
CA GLU A 28 5.59 7.09 -6.27
C GLU A 28 4.21 6.66 -5.77
N TYR A 29 4.20 5.68 -4.87
CA TYR A 29 3.00 5.21 -4.20
C TYR A 29 3.18 5.39 -2.70
N SER A 30 2.15 5.90 -2.03
CA SER A 30 2.16 6.12 -0.59
C SER A 30 0.87 5.60 0.02
N LEU A 31 0.90 5.15 1.27
CA LEU A 31 -0.31 4.73 1.96
C LEU A 31 -1.21 5.94 2.20
N ASN A 32 -2.53 5.79 2.01
CA ASN A 32 -3.47 6.82 2.41
C ASN A 32 -3.40 7.01 3.95
N PRO A 33 -3.30 8.24 4.48
CA PRO A 33 -3.32 8.50 5.92
C PRO A 33 -4.51 7.86 6.65
N ALA A 34 -5.69 7.77 6.02
CA ALA A 34 -6.85 7.10 6.61
C ALA A 34 -6.61 5.59 6.84
N CYS A 35 -5.77 4.97 6.02
CA CYS A 35 -5.42 3.55 6.12
C CYS A 35 -4.37 3.27 7.20
N LEU A 36 -3.76 4.29 7.82
CA LEU A 36 -2.90 4.08 8.98
C LEU A 36 -3.66 3.40 10.13
N ALA A 37 -4.97 3.61 10.22
CA ALA A 37 -5.83 2.93 11.20
C ALA A 37 -5.92 1.41 11.00
N ILE A 38 -5.62 0.90 9.81
CA ILE A 38 -5.56 -0.56 9.52
C ILE A 38 -4.24 -1.17 10.00
N GLY A 39 -3.19 -0.36 10.21
CA GLY A 39 -1.86 -0.82 10.63
C GLY A 39 -1.87 -1.81 11.81
N PRO A 40 -2.57 -1.52 12.92
CA PRO A 40 -2.67 -2.44 14.05
C PRO A 40 -3.25 -3.82 13.70
N VAL A 41 -4.24 -3.89 12.80
CA VAL A 41 -4.84 -5.16 12.37
C VAL A 41 -3.82 -5.99 11.60
N LEU A 42 -3.10 -5.35 10.66
CA LEU A 42 -2.05 -6.02 9.88
C LEU A 42 -0.93 -6.55 10.78
N ILE A 43 -0.56 -5.81 11.82
CA ILE A 43 0.44 -6.24 12.81
C ILE A 43 -0.04 -7.49 13.54
N VAL A 44 -1.29 -7.51 14.04
CA VAL A 44 -1.84 -8.68 14.73
C VAL A 44 -1.90 -9.90 13.81
N THR A 45 -2.27 -9.71 12.54
CA THR A 45 -2.27 -10.79 11.54
C THR A 45 -0.86 -11.31 11.26
N ALA A 46 0.12 -10.42 11.13
CA ALA A 46 1.52 -10.79 10.95
C ALA A 46 2.07 -11.55 12.17
N ASP A 47 1.78 -11.07 13.38
CA ASP A 47 2.18 -11.70 14.63
C ASP A 47 1.60 -13.12 14.75
N TRP A 48 0.33 -13.30 14.40
CA TRP A 48 -0.27 -14.63 14.36
C TRP A 48 0.44 -15.54 13.35
N GLY A 49 0.71 -15.04 12.13
CA GLY A 49 1.41 -15.80 11.09
C GLY A 49 2.84 -16.20 11.48
N LEU A 50 3.55 -15.34 12.21
CA LEU A 50 4.89 -15.62 12.72
C LEU A 50 4.88 -16.64 13.86
N LYS A 51 3.88 -16.60 14.74
CA LYS A 51 3.74 -17.54 15.86
C LYS A 51 3.30 -18.94 15.43
N ASN A 52 2.57 -19.07 14.33
CA ASN A 52 2.01 -20.33 13.84
C ASN A 52 2.73 -20.85 12.58
N ARG A 53 4.00 -20.50 12.42
CA ARG A 53 4.84 -20.96 11.30
C ARG A 53 5.52 -22.28 11.59
#